data_AF-X0YQG0-F1
#
_entry.id   AF-X0YQG0-F1
#
_cell.length_a   1.000
_cell.length_b   1.000
_cell.length_c   1.000
_cell.angle_alpha   90.00
_cell.angle_beta   90.00
_cell.angle_gamma   90.00
#
_symmetry.space_group_name_H-M   'P 1'
#
loop_
_entity.id
_entity.type
_entity.pdbx_description
1 polymer ?
#
loop_
_entity_poly.entity_id
_entity_poly.type
_entity_poly.pdbx_seq_one_letter_code
_entity_poly.pdbx_strand_id
1 'polypeptide(L)'
;LISSLSLLPMRSLPVVALQFVSNVLSREAIEEEIRRALEMQDLNPAEDAFALAFRRSVITQPSYRLMKTLSEAIISVLEEKVRNGGTIVLIFEADIGMGIGRVIQEEVALDCNLVSIDEIKFGDFNFIDIGEPTGERGFIPVIIKALVFPNRS
;
A
#
# COMPACT_ATOMS: atom_id res chain seq x y z
N LEU A 1 0.71 6.63 -8.44
CA LEU A 1 0.56 8.05 -8.06
C LEU A 1 1.50 8.36 -6.90
N ILE A 2 2.23 9.48 -6.94
CA ILE A 2 3.11 9.93 -5.86
C ILE A 2 2.74 11.39 -5.59
N SER A 3 2.31 11.71 -4.36
CA SER A 3 1.83 13.06 -4.04
C SER A 3 2.96 14.09 -4.00
N SER A 4 4.17 13.69 -3.61
CA SER A 4 5.38 14.50 -3.72
C SER A 4 6.63 13.64 -3.94
N LEU A 5 7.53 14.10 -4.82
CA LEU A 5 8.83 13.44 -5.03
C LEU A 5 9.76 13.56 -3.81
N SER A 6 9.51 14.51 -2.90
CA SER A 6 10.27 14.65 -1.65
C SER A 6 10.05 13.49 -0.67
N LEU A 7 9.07 12.61 -0.94
CA LEU A 7 8.82 11.40 -0.17
C LEU A 7 9.82 10.27 -0.49
N LEU A 8 10.59 10.42 -1.57
CA LEU A 8 11.54 9.43 -2.06
C LEU A 8 12.98 9.83 -1.73
N PRO A 9 13.89 8.87 -1.53
CA PRO A 9 13.69 7.43 -1.65
C PRO A 9 13.13 6.79 -0.36
N MET A 10 12.40 5.69 -0.52
CA MET A 10 11.99 4.81 0.57
C MET A 10 12.80 3.51 0.50
N ARG A 11 13.27 3.01 1.65
CA ARG A 11 14.14 1.83 1.70
C ARG A 11 13.61 0.80 2.68
N SER A 12 13.57 -0.43 2.21
CA SER A 12 13.29 -1.65 2.96
C SER A 12 12.02 -1.51 3.79
N LEU A 13 10.95 -1.03 3.16
CA LEU A 13 9.63 -1.02 3.78
C LEU A 13 9.12 -2.46 3.81
N PRO A 14 8.69 -3.00 4.96
CA PRO A 14 8.02 -4.28 5.01
C PRO A 14 6.75 -4.23 4.16
N VAL A 15 6.54 -5.27 3.36
CA VAL A 15 5.35 -5.44 2.53
C VAL A 15 4.30 -6.20 3.34
N VAL A 16 3.21 -5.51 3.63
CA VAL A 16 2.07 -6.03 4.40
C VAL A 16 1.01 -6.51 3.41
N ALA A 17 1.12 -7.77 3.01
CA ALA A 17 0.20 -8.39 2.07
C ALA A 17 -1.14 -8.73 2.76
N LEU A 18 -2.23 -8.17 2.23
CA LEU A 18 -3.59 -8.41 2.75
C LEU A 18 -4.18 -9.68 2.16
N GLN A 19 -4.86 -10.46 3.00
CA GLN A 19 -5.47 -11.74 2.65
C GLN A 19 -6.98 -11.72 2.93
N PHE A 20 -7.76 -11.59 1.87
CA PHE A 20 -9.21 -11.58 1.96
C PHE A 20 -9.79 -12.97 1.70
N VAL A 21 -10.70 -13.40 2.57
CA VAL A 21 -11.43 -14.67 2.42
C VAL A 21 -12.54 -14.57 1.35
N SER A 22 -13.05 -13.35 1.12
CA SER A 22 -14.12 -13.05 0.18
C SER A 22 -13.67 -12.02 -0.86
N ASN A 23 -14.24 -12.09 -2.07
CA ASN A 23 -14.08 -11.07 -3.11
C ASN A 23 -15.06 -9.90 -2.95
N VAL A 24 -16.07 -10.03 -2.08
CA VAL A 24 -16.95 -8.94 -1.70
C VAL A 24 -16.34 -8.26 -0.48
N LEU A 25 -15.84 -7.04 -0.69
CA LEU A 25 -15.14 -6.28 0.33
C LEU A 25 -16.07 -5.22 0.92
N SER A 26 -16.57 -5.46 2.13
CA SER A 26 -17.15 -4.37 2.93
C SER A 26 -16.03 -3.52 3.51
N ARG A 27 -16.36 -2.29 3.92
CA ARG A 27 -15.40 -1.40 4.58
C ARG A 27 -14.82 -2.06 5.83
N GLU A 28 -15.68 -2.61 6.67
CA GLU A 28 -15.32 -3.24 7.95
C GLU A 28 -14.35 -4.41 7.74
N ALA A 29 -14.62 -5.28 6.75
CA ALA A 29 -13.75 -6.41 6.45
C ALA A 29 -12.36 -5.97 5.96
N ILE A 30 -12.27 -4.84 5.23
CA ILE A 30 -10.99 -4.26 4.82
C ILE A 30 -10.25 -3.69 6.03
N GLU A 31 -10.94 -2.95 6.89
CA GLU A 31 -10.31 -2.37 8.06
C GLU A 31 -9.80 -3.45 9.04
N GLU A 32 -10.59 -4.50 9.27
CA GLU A 32 -10.19 -5.65 10.09
C GLU A 32 -8.97 -6.37 9.51
N GLU A 33 -8.94 -6.61 8.20
CA GLU A 33 -7.82 -7.28 7.56
C GLU A 33 -6.54 -6.44 7.60
N ILE A 34 -6.63 -5.13 7.40
CA ILE A 34 -5.46 -4.24 7.53
C ILE A 34 -4.91 -4.28 8.95
N ARG A 35 -5.78 -4.14 9.98
CA ARG A 35 -5.35 -4.18 11.39
C ARG A 35 -4.71 -5.53 11.72
N ARG A 36 -5.34 -6.63 11.33
CA ARG A 36 -4.83 -8.00 11.54
C ARG A 36 -3.46 -8.19 10.89
N ALA A 37 -3.29 -7.76 9.64
CA ALA A 37 -2.05 -7.93 8.89
C ALA A 37 -0.90 -7.11 9.49
N LEU A 38 -1.17 -5.91 10.00
CA LEU A 38 -0.20 -5.09 10.71
C LEU A 38 0.19 -5.70 12.07
N GLU A 39 -0.79 -6.16 12.84
CA GLU A 39 -0.57 -6.84 14.13
C GLU A 39 0.28 -8.11 13.96
N MET A 40 0.02 -8.90 12.92
CA MET A 40 0.82 -10.10 12.61
C MET A 40 2.29 -9.82 12.34
N GLN A 41 2.64 -8.58 11.96
CA GLN A 41 4.01 -8.14 11.71
C GLN A 41 4.56 -7.24 12.81
N ASP A 42 3.84 -7.07 13.92
CA ASP A 42 4.20 -6.19 15.04
C ASP A 42 4.44 -4.74 14.59
N LEU A 43 3.60 -4.23 13.69
CA LEU A 43 3.69 -2.88 13.13
C LEU A 43 2.62 -1.95 13.71
N ASN A 44 3.05 -0.79 14.20
CA ASN A 44 2.17 0.28 14.64
C ASN A 44 1.62 1.08 13.43
N PRO A 45 0.29 1.08 13.17
CA PRO A 45 -0.30 1.78 12.04
C PRO A 45 -0.06 3.30 12.06
N ALA A 46 0.14 3.92 13.23
CA ALA A 46 0.37 5.35 13.35
C ALA A 46 1.83 5.74 13.05
N GLU A 47 2.79 4.93 13.49
CA GLU A 47 4.20 5.33 13.57
C GLU A 47 5.07 4.65 12.52
N ASP A 48 4.91 3.34 12.32
CA ASP A 48 5.84 2.55 11.51
C ASP A 48 5.70 2.80 10.02
N ALA A 49 6.80 2.64 9.29
CA ALA A 49 6.83 2.72 7.84
C ALA A 49 6.65 1.33 7.24
N PHE A 50 5.65 1.17 6.38
CA PHE A 50 5.31 -0.09 5.73
C PHE A 50 4.58 0.19 4.41
N ALA A 51 4.46 -0.84 3.56
CA ALA A 51 3.65 -0.77 2.36
C ALA A 51 2.49 -1.78 2.42
N LEU A 52 1.25 -1.29 2.37
CA LEU A 52 0.07 -2.15 2.26
C LEU A 52 -0.04 -2.70 0.84
N ALA A 53 -0.16 -4.01 0.71
CA ALA A 53 -0.08 -4.68 -0.58
C ALA A 53 -1.35 -5.50 -0.88
N PHE A 54 -1.98 -5.19 -2.01
CA PHE A 54 -3.26 -5.75 -2.43
C PHE A 54 -3.05 -6.70 -3.61
N ARG A 55 -3.39 -7.98 -3.38
CA ARG A 55 -3.30 -9.02 -4.41
C ARG A 55 -4.39 -8.85 -5.46
N ARG A 56 -4.11 -9.27 -6.71
CA ARG A 56 -5.08 -9.17 -7.81
C ARG A 56 -6.32 -10.03 -7.59
N SER A 57 -6.23 -11.12 -6.81
CA SER A 57 -7.38 -11.96 -6.45
C SER A 57 -8.49 -11.20 -5.71
N VAL A 58 -8.13 -10.10 -5.06
CA VAL A 58 -9.03 -9.22 -4.30
C VAL A 58 -9.72 -8.21 -5.22
N ILE A 59 -9.05 -7.85 -6.32
CA ILE A 59 -9.46 -6.82 -7.26
C ILE A 59 -9.82 -7.51 -8.58
N THR A 60 -10.98 -8.16 -8.60
CA THR A 60 -11.44 -8.91 -9.79
C THR A 60 -12.10 -8.00 -10.82
N GLN A 61 -12.80 -6.95 -10.36
CA GLN A 61 -13.43 -5.94 -11.20
C GLN A 61 -13.24 -4.55 -10.57
N PRO A 62 -12.28 -3.75 -11.06
CA PRO A 62 -12.11 -2.39 -10.57
C PRO A 62 -13.34 -1.56 -10.93
N SER A 63 -13.99 -1.03 -9.90
CA SER A 63 -15.09 -0.08 -10.04
C SER A 63 -14.83 1.11 -9.13
N TYR A 64 -15.39 2.27 -9.46
CA TYR A 64 -15.29 3.45 -8.59
C TYR A 64 -15.79 3.15 -7.17
N ARG A 65 -16.88 2.39 -7.04
CA ARG A 65 -17.41 1.97 -5.73
C ARG A 65 -16.35 1.20 -4.92
N LEU A 66 -15.71 0.21 -5.53
CA LEU A 66 -14.65 -0.56 -4.86
C LEU A 66 -13.47 0.32 -4.47
N MET A 67 -13.01 1.19 -5.38
CA MET A 67 -11.90 2.11 -5.11
C MET A 67 -12.24 3.07 -3.96
N LYS A 68 -13.47 3.58 -3.89
CA LYS A 68 -13.94 4.43 -2.80
C LYS A 68 -13.98 3.67 -1.47
N THR A 69 -14.58 2.48 -1.44
CA THR A 69 -14.62 1.64 -0.23
C THR A 69 -13.21 1.30 0.28
N LEU A 70 -12.29 0.91 -0.61
CA LEU A 70 -10.89 0.66 -0.26
C LEU A 70 -10.22 1.91 0.30
N SER A 71 -10.38 3.06 -0.38
CA SER A 71 -9.78 4.33 0.03
C SER A 71 -10.26 4.75 1.43
N GLU A 72 -11.57 4.70 1.68
CA GLU A 72 -12.15 5.04 2.98
C GLU A 72 -11.67 4.11 4.09
N ALA A 73 -11.65 2.79 3.85
CA ALA A 73 -11.18 1.81 4.83
C ALA A 73 -9.69 2.01 5.17
N ILE A 74 -8.84 2.18 4.15
CA ILE A 74 -7.39 2.41 4.32
C ILE A 74 -7.16 3.65 5.18
N ILE A 75 -7.77 4.79 4.81
CA ILE A 75 -7.60 6.04 5.55
C ILE A 75 -8.17 5.93 6.96
N SER A 76 -9.28 5.22 7.16
CA SER A 76 -9.87 5.03 8.49
C SER A 76 -8.92 4.29 9.45
N VAL A 77 -8.14 3.32 8.97
CA VAL A 77 -7.14 2.62 9.80
C VAL A 77 -5.88 3.46 9.99
N LEU A 78 -5.51 4.27 9.00
CA LEU A 78 -4.28 5.07 8.98
C LEU A 78 -4.50 6.55 9.35
N GLU A 79 -5.65 6.91 9.92
CA GLU A 79 -6.04 8.31 10.18
C GLU A 79 -5.00 9.03 11.04
N GLU A 80 -4.50 8.36 12.08
CA GLU A 80 -3.47 8.92 12.95
C GLU A 80 -2.13 9.11 12.23
N LYS A 81 -1.75 8.16 11.36
CA LYS A 81 -0.54 8.31 10.52
C LYS A 81 -0.67 9.54 9.63
N VAL A 82 -1.83 9.74 8.99
CA VAL A 82 -2.10 10.92 8.15
C VAL A 82 -2.01 12.20 8.97
N ARG A 83 -2.66 12.24 10.13
CA ARG A 83 -2.64 13.40 11.04
C ARG A 83 -1.22 13.76 11.50
N ASN A 84 -0.36 12.77 11.67
CA ASN A 84 1.04 12.95 12.04
C ASN A 84 1.95 13.27 10.84
N GLY A 85 1.40 13.45 9.63
CA GLY A 85 2.17 13.71 8.41
C GLY A 85 2.93 12.49 7.87
N GLY A 86 2.62 11.29 8.38
CA GLY A 86 3.20 10.05 7.91
C GLY A 86 2.78 9.71 6.48
N THR A 87 3.61 8.92 5.80
CA THR A 87 3.37 8.55 4.41
C THR A 87 2.62 7.23 4.31
N ILE A 88 1.53 7.22 3.55
CA ILE A 88 0.83 6.01 3.15
C ILE A 88 1.52 5.44 1.92
N VAL A 89 1.88 4.16 1.98
CA VAL A 89 2.46 3.45 0.84
C VAL A 89 1.56 2.29 0.47
N LEU A 90 1.04 2.31 -0.76
CA LEU A 90 0.13 1.31 -1.32
C LEU A 90 0.79 0.63 -2.52
N ILE A 91 0.65 -0.69 -2.57
CA ILE A 91 1.15 -1.54 -3.66
C ILE A 91 0.00 -2.40 -4.17
N PHE A 92 -0.15 -2.49 -5.47
CA PHE A 92 -1.17 -3.32 -6.11
C PHE A 92 -0.54 -4.26 -7.13
N GLU A 93 -1.04 -5.50 -7.20
CA GLU A 93 -0.75 -6.39 -8.33
C GLU A 93 -1.60 -6.05 -9.57
N ALA A 94 -2.70 -5.31 -9.39
CA ALA A 94 -3.60 -4.87 -10.45
C ALA A 94 -3.35 -3.40 -10.81
N ASP A 95 -3.69 -3.01 -12.04
CA ASP A 95 -3.61 -1.62 -12.53
C ASP A 95 -4.78 -0.78 -11.97
N ILE A 96 -4.70 -0.37 -10.70
CA ILE A 96 -5.79 0.37 -10.03
C ILE A 96 -5.34 1.50 -9.09
N GLY A 97 -4.09 1.51 -8.68
CA GLY A 97 -3.50 2.40 -7.68
C GLY A 97 -3.38 3.84 -8.14
N MET A 98 -3.32 4.12 -9.44
CA MET A 98 -3.58 5.48 -9.93
C MET A 98 -5.01 5.93 -9.57
N GLY A 99 -6.01 5.05 -9.79
CA GLY A 99 -7.42 5.34 -9.49
C GLY A 99 -7.66 5.50 -7.98
N ILE A 100 -7.21 4.53 -7.17
CA ILE A 100 -7.29 4.62 -5.71
C ILE A 100 -6.53 5.85 -5.20
N GLY A 101 -5.33 6.10 -5.73
CA GLY A 101 -4.52 7.24 -5.31
C GLY A 101 -5.21 8.58 -5.53
N ARG A 102 -5.92 8.73 -6.66
CA ARG A 102 -6.75 9.92 -6.92
C ARG A 102 -7.94 10.01 -5.98
N VAL A 103 -8.68 8.92 -5.79
CA VAL A 103 -9.82 8.92 -4.84
C VAL A 103 -9.38 9.32 -3.45
N ILE A 104 -8.22 8.84 -2.98
CA ILE A 104 -7.65 9.25 -1.69
C ILE A 104 -7.35 10.75 -1.68
N GLN A 105 -6.54 11.24 -2.63
CA GLN A 105 -6.05 12.62 -2.66
C GLN A 105 -7.12 13.67 -2.95
N GLU A 106 -8.16 13.32 -3.70
CA GLU A 106 -9.19 14.27 -4.16
C GLU A 106 -10.44 14.22 -3.28
N GLU A 107 -10.70 13.11 -2.58
CA GLU A 107 -12.00 12.91 -1.93
C GLU A 107 -11.98 12.35 -0.49
N VAL A 108 -10.92 11.67 -0.04
CA VAL A 108 -10.94 10.97 1.27
C VAL A 108 -9.97 11.58 2.27
N ALA A 109 -8.74 11.84 1.86
CA ALA A 109 -7.69 12.45 2.69
C ALA A 109 -6.89 13.42 1.82
N LEU A 110 -7.42 14.63 1.68
CA LEU A 110 -6.79 15.70 0.91
C LEU A 110 -5.40 16.00 1.48
N ASP A 111 -4.44 16.24 0.59
CA ASP A 111 -3.05 16.60 0.90
C ASP A 111 -2.26 15.58 1.75
N CYS A 112 -2.73 14.33 1.86
CA CYS A 112 -1.96 13.32 2.58
C CYS A 112 -0.68 12.93 1.82
N ASN A 113 0.36 12.51 2.56
CA ASN A 113 1.55 11.94 1.94
C ASN A 113 1.22 10.53 1.43
N LEU A 114 1.26 10.34 0.11
CA LEU A 114 0.82 9.10 -0.53
C LEU A 114 1.79 8.67 -1.64
N VAL A 115 2.18 7.41 -1.58
CA VAL A 115 2.85 6.68 -2.66
C VAL A 115 2.01 5.46 -3.00
N SER A 116 1.50 5.40 -4.23
CA SER A 116 0.66 4.32 -4.74
C SER A 116 1.28 3.76 -6.01
N ILE A 117 1.61 2.46 -6.01
CA ILE A 117 2.36 1.79 -7.08
C ILE A 117 1.58 0.57 -7.57
N ASP A 118 1.46 0.43 -8.88
CA ASP A 118 0.70 -0.63 -9.55
C ASP A 118 1.60 -1.67 -10.22
N GLU A 119 0.98 -2.79 -10.58
CA GLU A 119 1.60 -3.91 -11.30
C GLU A 119 2.86 -4.49 -10.64
N ILE A 120 2.95 -4.40 -9.31
CA ILE A 120 4.05 -4.96 -8.53
C ILE A 120 3.65 -6.33 -8.01
N LYS A 121 4.46 -7.35 -8.34
CA LYS A 121 4.34 -8.68 -7.75
C LYS A 121 5.10 -8.74 -6.43
N PHE A 122 4.50 -9.35 -5.42
CA PHE A 122 5.10 -9.54 -4.10
C PHE A 122 4.73 -10.90 -3.50
N GLY A 123 5.67 -11.45 -2.74
CA GLY A 123 5.47 -12.61 -1.88
C GLY A 123 5.32 -12.21 -0.41
N ASP A 124 5.12 -13.20 0.45
CA ASP A 124 5.14 -12.99 1.89
C ASP A 124 6.57 -12.65 2.35
N PHE A 125 6.69 -11.92 3.46
CA PHE A 125 7.98 -11.49 4.03
C PHE A 125 8.88 -10.71 3.04
N ASN A 126 8.25 -9.98 2.13
CA ASN A 126 8.96 -9.13 1.18
C ASN A 126 9.19 -7.73 1.76
N PHE A 127 10.21 -7.06 1.23
CA PHE A 127 10.49 -5.65 1.46
C PHE A 127 10.54 -4.92 0.13
N ILE A 128 10.15 -3.65 0.13
CA ILE A 128 10.20 -2.79 -1.05
C ILE A 128 11.18 -1.63 -0.83
N ASP A 129 12.00 -1.35 -1.83
CA ASP A 129 12.68 -0.06 -2.01
C ASP A 129 12.01 0.70 -3.15
N ILE A 130 11.85 2.01 -2.97
CA ILE A 130 11.35 2.95 -3.98
C ILE A 130 12.40 4.04 -4.09
N GLY A 131 13.15 4.06 -5.20
CA GLY A 131 14.28 4.97 -5.38
C GLY A 131 13.86 6.40 -5.74
N GLU A 132 14.84 7.22 -6.08
CA GLU A 132 14.61 8.57 -6.61
C GLU A 132 14.27 8.51 -8.11
N PRO A 133 13.62 9.55 -8.67
CA PRO A 133 13.47 9.68 -10.12
C PRO A 133 14.83 9.64 -10.82
N THR A 134 14.93 8.84 -11.86
CA THR A 134 16.15 8.64 -12.64
C THR A 134 15.91 8.84 -14.14
N GLY A 135 16.94 9.30 -14.84
CA GLY A 135 16.91 9.58 -16.27
C GLY A 135 16.05 10.79 -16.64
N GLU A 136 16.10 11.18 -17.91
CA GLU A 136 15.40 12.39 -18.40
C GLU A 136 13.87 12.30 -18.31
N ARG A 137 13.32 11.08 -18.29
CA ARG A 137 11.87 10.83 -18.21
C ARG A 137 11.36 10.62 -16.77
N GLY A 138 12.24 10.65 -15.77
CA GLY A 138 11.87 10.56 -14.36
C GLY A 138 11.35 9.18 -13.93
N PHE A 139 11.95 8.08 -14.41
CA PHE A 139 11.57 6.73 -13.99
C PHE A 139 11.98 6.50 -12.53
N ILE A 140 11.07 5.95 -11.73
CA ILE A 140 11.33 5.66 -10.31
C ILE A 140 11.59 4.16 -10.18
N PRO A 141 12.81 3.73 -9.79
CA PRO A 141 13.13 2.32 -9.66
C PRO A 141 12.43 1.74 -8.42
N VAL A 142 11.85 0.56 -8.57
CA VAL A 142 11.21 -0.19 -7.50
C VAL A 142 11.88 -1.56 -7.39
N ILE A 143 12.32 -1.93 -6.19
CA ILE A 143 12.99 -3.22 -5.93
C ILE A 143 12.20 -3.98 -4.87
N ILE A 144 11.78 -5.19 -5.22
CA ILE A 144 11.23 -6.15 -4.27
C ILE A 144 12.34 -7.10 -3.80
N LYS A 145 12.54 -7.17 -2.49
CA LYS A 145 13.47 -8.06 -1.82
C LYS A 145 12.68 -9.13 -1.09
N ALA A 146 13.08 -10.38 -1.23
CA ALA A 146 12.52 -11.48 -0.45
C ALA A 146 13.50 -11.91 0.64
N LEU A 147 13.02 -12.13 1.86
CA LEU A 147 13.77 -12.89 2.84
C LEU A 147 13.76 -14.36 2.44
N VAL A 148 14.94 -14.89 2.14
CA VAL A 148 15.13 -16.32 1.91
C VAL A 148 15.64 -16.93 3.20
N PHE A 149 14.84 -17.80 3.81
CA PHE A 149 15.30 -18.60 4.93
C PHE A 149 15.99 -19.86 4.38
N PRO A 150 17.27 -20.12 4.74
CA PRO A 150 17.87 -21.41 4.41
C PRO A 150 17.12 -22.50 5.17
N ASN A 151 16.56 -23.47 4.45
CA ASN A 151 15.96 -24.67 5.05
C ASN A 151 17.03 -25.35 5.92
N ARG A 152 16.82 -25.41 7.23
CA ARG A 152 17.52 -26.36 8.08
C ARG A 152 16.87 -27.72 7.88
N SER A 153 17.44 -28.51 6.97
CA SER A 153 17.22 -29.95 6.85
C SER A 153 17.83 -30.69 8.03
#